data_AF-A0A444V0P9-F1
#
_entry.id   AF-A0A444V0P9-F1
#
_cell.length_a   1.000
_cell.length_b   1.000
_cell.length_c   1.000
_cell.angle_alpha   90.00
_cell.angle_beta   90.00
_cell.angle_gamma   90.00
#
_symmetry.space_group_name_H-M   'P 1'
#
loop_
_entity.id
_entity.type
_entity.pdbx_description
1 polymer ?
#
loop_
_entity_poly.entity_id
_entity_poly.type
_entity_poly.pdbx_seq_one_letter_code
_entity_poly.pdbx_strand_id
1 'polypeptide(L)'
;MKLYLCALVLCLVLGAQAQWYKYPDQAVGDKYFQTRRNSKAAQRGPGGRWTAEVISDGDEAWQRFRGSGQEDAAADQAANHRGCNGENPNDYRPAGLPPKY
;
A
#
# COMPACT_ATOMS: atom_id res chain seq x y z
N MET A 1 28.86 17.41 8.46
CA MET A 1 28.23 16.51 7.46
C MET A 1 27.34 15.44 8.09
N LYS A 2 27.79 14.71 9.13
CA LYS A 2 27.00 13.65 9.78
C LYS A 2 25.71 14.13 10.46
N LEU A 3 25.70 15.32 11.08
CA LEU A 3 24.52 15.88 11.77
C LEU A 3 23.35 16.22 10.83
N TYR A 4 23.63 16.70 9.62
CA TYR A 4 22.60 16.98 8.62
C TYR A 4 21.96 15.71 8.07
N LEU A 5 22.77 14.65 7.91
CA LEU A 5 22.26 13.33 7.55
C LEU A 5 21.39 12.76 8.68
N CYS A 6 21.81 12.88 9.94
CA CYS A 6 21.00 12.48 11.09
C CYS A 6 19.69 13.26 11.17
N ALA A 7 19.70 14.58 10.95
CA ALA A 7 18.49 15.40 10.95
C ALA A 7 17.54 15.04 9.80
N LEU A 8 18.08 14.76 8.61
CA LEU A 8 17.28 14.33 7.46
C LEU A 8 16.68 12.94 7.68
N VAL A 9 17.44 12.00 8.22
CA VAL A 9 16.95 10.68 8.63
C VAL A 9 15.88 10.81 9.71
N LEU A 10 16.08 11.68 10.71
CA LEU A 10 15.08 11.94 11.75
C LEU A 10 13.78 12.52 11.16
N CYS A 11 13.87 13.49 10.25
CA CYS A 11 12.71 14.08 9.58
C CYS A 11 11.94 13.06 8.74
N LEU A 12 12.64 12.17 8.03
CA LEU A 12 12.01 11.11 7.23
C LEU A 12 11.34 10.05 8.13
N VAL A 13 12.00 9.64 9.21
CA VAL A 13 11.45 8.68 10.17
C VAL A 13 10.25 9.27 10.92
N LEU A 14 10.36 10.50 11.42
CA LEU A 14 9.25 11.20 12.09
C LEU A 14 8.08 11.48 11.14
N GLY A 15 8.35 11.85 9.89
CA GLY A 15 7.31 12.04 8.87
C GLY A 15 6.56 10.75 8.55
N ALA A 16 7.28 9.63 8.41
CA ALA A 16 6.68 8.32 8.23
C ALA A 16 5.85 7.90 9.45
N GLN A 17 6.39 8.07 10.66
CA GLN A 17 5.68 7.79 11.93
C GLN A 17 4.41 8.64 12.08
N ALA A 18 4.47 9.94 11.78
CA ALA A 18 3.32 10.85 11.85
C ALA A 18 2.20 10.47 10.87
N GLN A 19 2.53 9.80 9.75
CA GLN A 19 1.54 9.32 8.80
C GLN A 19 0.64 8.23 9.39
N TRP A 20 1.18 7.36 10.27
CA TRP A 20 0.41 6.34 11.00
C TRP A 20 -0.59 6.96 11.98
N TYR A 21 -0.21 8.05 12.65
CA TYR A 21 -1.12 8.79 13.55
C TYR A 21 -2.18 9.59 12.79
N LYS A 22 -1.88 10.04 11.57
CA LYS A 22 -2.81 10.82 10.74
C LYS A 22 -3.83 9.94 10.01
N TYR A 23 -3.46 8.72 9.64
CA TYR A 23 -4.32 7.77 8.91
C TYR A 23 -4.30 6.36 9.52
N PRO A 24 -4.68 6.20 10.81
CA PRO A 24 -4.64 4.90 11.48
C PRO A 24 -5.55 3.86 10.79
N ASP A 25 -6.66 4.30 10.21
CA ASP A 25 -7.59 3.43 9.46
C ASP A 25 -6.93 2.79 8.22
N GLN A 26 -6.01 3.51 7.55
CA GLN A 26 -5.30 3.01 6.37
C GLN A 26 -4.20 2.01 6.74
N ALA A 27 -3.60 2.17 7.92
CA ALA A 27 -2.65 1.23 8.47
C ALA A 27 -3.32 -0.10 8.86
N VAL A 28 -4.51 -0.06 9.44
CA VAL A 28 -5.28 -1.27 9.84
C VAL A 28 -5.91 -1.97 8.63
N GLY A 29 -6.28 -1.20 7.60
CA GLY A 29 -6.93 -1.70 6.38
C GLY A 29 -6.03 -1.80 5.16
N ASP A 30 -4.71 -1.93 5.33
CA ASP A 30 -3.72 -1.86 4.27
C ASP A 30 -4.11 -2.70 3.03
N LYS A 31 -4.45 -3.99 3.23
CA LYS A 31 -4.86 -4.91 2.16
C LYS A 31 -6.17 -4.48 1.49
N TYR A 32 -7.15 -4.01 2.26
CA TYR A 32 -8.39 -3.45 1.74
C TYR A 32 -8.14 -2.25 0.80
N PHE A 33 -7.28 -1.33 1.21
CA PHE A 33 -6.98 -0.14 0.41
C PHE A 33 -6.14 -0.48 -0.83
N GLN A 34 -5.21 -1.43 -0.75
CA GLN A 34 -4.48 -1.96 -1.91
C GLN A 34 -5.43 -2.57 -2.94
N THR A 35 -6.26 -3.54 -2.54
CA THR A 35 -7.23 -4.19 -3.42
C THR A 35 -8.22 -3.18 -4.01
N ARG A 36 -8.70 -2.22 -3.20
CA ARG A 36 -9.62 -1.17 -3.66
C ARG A 36 -8.99 -0.22 -4.68
N ARG A 37 -7.74 0.21 -4.46
CA ARG A 37 -7.01 1.09 -5.38
C ARG A 37 -6.85 0.40 -6.73
N ASN A 38 -6.41 -0.85 -6.72
CA ASN A 38 -6.16 -1.61 -7.93
C ASN A 38 -7.47 -1.96 -8.66
N SER A 39 -8.55 -2.30 -7.93
CA SER A 39 -9.88 -2.52 -8.52
C SER A 39 -10.42 -1.26 -9.20
N LYS A 40 -10.30 -0.08 -8.55
CA LYS A 40 -10.66 1.20 -9.17
C LYS A 40 -9.81 1.55 -10.39
N ALA A 41 -8.53 1.16 -10.39
CA ALA A 41 -7.66 1.36 -11.55
C ALA A 41 -8.07 0.42 -12.68
N ALA A 42 -8.26 -0.88 -12.42
CA ALA A 42 -8.69 -1.87 -13.40
C ALA A 42 -10.07 -1.56 -14.02
N GLN A 43 -11.00 -0.99 -13.24
CA GLN A 43 -12.31 -0.52 -13.73
C GLN A 43 -12.22 0.57 -14.81
N ARG A 44 -11.07 1.25 -14.94
CA ARG A 44 -10.83 2.23 -16.02
C ARG A 44 -10.43 1.57 -17.35
N GLY A 45 -10.46 0.24 -17.42
CA GLY A 45 -10.14 -0.54 -18.61
C GLY A 45 -8.70 -1.06 -18.64
N PRO A 46 -8.27 -1.64 -19.77
CA PRO A 46 -6.98 -2.36 -19.87
C PRO A 46 -5.76 -1.52 -19.47
N GLY A 47 -5.72 -0.23 -19.84
CA GLY A 47 -4.64 0.67 -19.44
C GLY A 47 -4.61 0.95 -17.94
N GLY A 48 -5.77 0.99 -17.29
CA GLY A 48 -5.86 1.15 -15.84
C GLY A 48 -5.40 -0.08 -15.07
N ARG A 49 -5.69 -1.28 -15.60
CA ARG A 49 -5.15 -2.56 -15.07
C ARG A 49 -3.63 -2.60 -15.21
N TRP A 50 -3.11 -2.31 -16.39
CA TRP A 50 -1.66 -2.26 -16.63
C TRP A 50 -0.95 -1.27 -15.69
N THR A 51 -1.53 -0.08 -15.49
CA THR A 51 -0.99 0.91 -14.56
C THR A 51 -0.94 0.38 -13.12
N ALA A 52 -1.99 -0.33 -12.69
CA ALA A 52 -2.05 -0.90 -11.35
C ALA A 52 -0.99 -2.00 -11.12
N GLU A 53 -0.75 -2.83 -12.12
CA GLU A 53 0.27 -3.88 -12.11
C GLU A 53 1.67 -3.28 -12.00
N VAL A 54 2.03 -2.35 -12.89
CA VAL A 54 3.35 -1.68 -12.90
C VAL A 54 3.64 -0.97 -11.57
N ILE A 55 2.65 -0.29 -10.99
CA ILE A 55 2.83 0.40 -9.71
C ILE A 55 2.99 -0.61 -8.55
N SER A 56 2.26 -1.73 -8.58
CA SER A 56 2.35 -2.76 -7.53
C SER A 56 3.72 -3.43 -7.54
N ASP A 57 4.22 -3.81 -8.73
CA ASP A 57 5.55 -4.41 -8.89
C ASP A 57 6.67 -3.45 -8.46
N GLY A 58 6.51 -2.16 -8.79
CA GLY A 58 7.46 -1.12 -8.38
C GLY A 58 7.50 -0.90 -6.87
N ASP A 59 6.34 -0.93 -6.20
CA ASP A 59 6.26 -0.82 -4.74
C ASP A 59 6.90 -2.04 -4.06
N GLU A 60 6.65 -3.25 -4.57
CA GLU A 60 7.28 -4.47 -4.07
C GLU A 60 8.82 -4.43 -4.20
N ALA A 61 9.33 -4.02 -5.37
CA ALA A 61 10.76 -3.88 -5.59
C ALA A 61 11.40 -2.90 -4.59
N TRP A 62 10.70 -1.81 -4.31
CA TRP A 62 11.12 -0.80 -3.34
C TRP A 62 11.08 -1.30 -1.89
N GLN A 63 10.05 -2.06 -1.53
CA GLN A 63 9.92 -2.71 -0.24
C GLN A 63 11.07 -3.71 -0.01
N ARG A 64 11.34 -4.59 -0.98
CA ARG A 64 12.48 -5.53 -0.96
C ARG A 64 13.82 -4.81 -0.79
N PHE A 65 14.02 -3.69 -1.49
CA PHE A 65 15.23 -2.87 -1.35
C PHE A 65 15.42 -2.33 0.08
N ARG A 66 14.33 -2.05 0.81
CA ARG A 66 14.36 -1.59 2.21
C ARG A 66 14.45 -2.72 3.24
N GLY A 67 14.47 -3.98 2.81
CA GLY A 67 14.60 -5.14 3.69
C GLY A 67 13.31 -5.53 4.44
N SER A 68 12.14 -5.28 3.84
CA SER A 68 10.87 -5.80 4.38
C SER A 68 10.78 -7.34 4.30
N GLY A 69 10.00 -7.95 5.20
CA GLY A 69 9.84 -9.40 5.30
C GLY A 69 9.16 -10.03 4.08
N GLN A 70 9.59 -11.23 3.67
CA GLN A 70 9.05 -11.91 2.48
C GLN A 70 7.58 -12.33 2.61
N GLU A 71 7.12 -12.62 3.83
CA GLU A 71 5.73 -13.02 4.08
C GLU A 71 4.75 -11.86 3.87
N ASP A 72 5.12 -10.64 4.29
CA ASP A 72 4.33 -9.43 4.05
C ASP A 72 4.25 -9.11 2.55
N ALA A 73 5.35 -9.28 1.82
CA ALA A 73 5.41 -9.03 0.37
C ALA A 73 4.46 -9.95 -0.41
N ALA A 74 4.39 -11.24 -0.05
CA ALA A 74 3.51 -12.20 -0.72
C ALA A 74 2.02 -11.88 -0.49
N ALA A 75 1.65 -11.49 0.73
CA ALA A 75 0.29 -11.10 1.07
C ALA A 75 -0.14 -9.82 0.33
N ASP A 76 0.75 -8.84 0.24
CA ASP A 76 0.52 -7.59 -0.48
C ASP A 76 0.39 -7.83 -1.99
N GLN A 77 1.24 -8.69 -2.57
CA GLN A 77 1.13 -9.06 -3.99
C GLN A 77 -0.19 -9.78 -4.30
N ALA A 78 -0.64 -10.68 -3.41
CA ALA A 78 -1.94 -11.33 -3.55
C ALA A 78 -3.10 -10.33 -3.50
N ALA A 79 -3.06 -9.36 -2.58
CA ALA A 79 -4.07 -8.29 -2.49
C ALA A 79 -4.09 -7.41 -3.75
N ASN A 80 -2.91 -7.09 -4.30
CA ASN A 80 -2.76 -6.33 -5.53
C ASN A 80 -3.33 -7.08 -6.75
N HIS A 81 -3.02 -8.37 -6.90
CA HIS A 81 -3.54 -9.22 -7.98
C HIS A 81 -5.07 -9.30 -7.98
N ARG A 82 -5.66 -9.57 -6.82
CA ARG A 82 -7.12 -9.62 -6.67
C ARG A 82 -7.76 -8.29 -7.07
N GLY A 83 -7.15 -7.17 -6.65
CA GLY A 83 -7.59 -5.83 -7.04
C GLY A 83 -7.50 -5.62 -8.56
N CYS A 84 -6.38 -5.96 -9.19
CA CYS A 84 -6.19 -5.84 -10.65
C CYS A 84 -7.15 -6.73 -11.46
N ASN A 85 -7.61 -7.84 -10.87
CA ASN A 85 -8.62 -8.73 -11.44
C ASN A 85 -10.06 -8.26 -11.18
N GLY A 86 -10.25 -7.15 -10.46
CA GLY A 86 -11.57 -6.57 -10.22
C GLY A 86 -12.36 -7.26 -9.10
N GLU A 87 -11.69 -8.05 -8.24
CA GLU A 87 -12.33 -8.66 -7.07
C GLU A 87 -12.85 -7.61 -6.09
N ASN A 88 -13.78 -8.03 -5.23
CA ASN A 88 -14.42 -7.16 -4.25
C ASN A 88 -13.44 -6.82 -3.11
N PRO A 89 -13.05 -5.54 -2.93
CA PRO A 89 -12.12 -5.17 -1.86
C PRO A 89 -12.67 -5.43 -0.46
N ASN A 90 -13.99 -5.56 -0.30
CA ASN A 90 -14.60 -5.78 1.00
C ASN A 90 -14.24 -7.13 1.62
N ASP A 91 -13.71 -8.07 0.84
CA ASP A 91 -13.17 -9.34 1.35
C ASP A 91 -11.99 -9.12 2.31
N TYR A 92 -11.32 -7.97 2.21
CA TYR A 92 -10.24 -7.54 3.12
C TYR A 92 -10.66 -6.46 4.11
N ARG A 93 -11.94 -6.06 4.16
CA ARG A 93 -12.38 -4.94 5.00
C ARG A 93 -12.20 -5.28 6.48
N PRO A 94 -11.36 -4.55 7.23
CA PRO A 94 -11.21 -4.82 8.65
C PRO A 94 -12.47 -4.38 9.42
N ALA A 95 -12.73 -5.05 10.54
CA ALA A 95 -13.80 -4.67 11.45
C ALA A 95 -13.56 -3.24 11.97
N GLY A 96 -14.62 -2.43 12.01
CA GLY A 96 -14.55 -1.04 12.47
C GLY A 96 -14.14 -0.03 11.40
N LEU A 97 -13.80 -0.43 10.17
CA LEU A 97 -13.49 0.53 9.12
C LEU A 97 -14.72 1.39 8.77
N PRO A 98 -14.66 2.73 8.91
CA PRO A 98 -15.81 3.60 8.68
C PRO A 98 -16.48 3.37 7.30
N PRO A 99 -17.81 3.32 7.19
CA PRO A 99 -18.53 2.99 5.95
C PRO A 99 -18.22 3.90 4.75
N LYS A 100 -17.70 5.11 4.99
CA LYS A 100 -17.28 6.04 3.93
C LYS A 100 -16.12 5.51 3.08
N TYR A 101 -15.36 4.56 3.63
CA TYR A 101 -14.31 3.86 2.90
C TYR A 101 -14.93 2.73 2.12
#